data_AF-A0A395I3T3-F1
#
_entry.id   AF-A0A395I3T3-F1
#
_cell.length_a   1.000
_cell.length_b   1.000
_cell.length_c   1.000
_cell.angle_alpha   90.00
_cell.angle_beta   90.00
_cell.angle_gamma   90.00
#
_symmetry.space_group_name_H-M   'P 1'
#
loop_
_entity.id
_entity.type
_entity.pdbx_description
1 polymer ?
#
loop_
_entity_poly.entity_id
_entity_poly.type
_entity_poly.pdbx_seq_one_letter_code
_entity_poly.pdbx_strand_id
1 'polypeptide(L)'
;VVYGAEEHITERNPTRIYRMHLPPRILQQLNAARGRLRTIAHKDLFARIAFVFKQSQAPCCERTVFEFLRELQRIYVWPFEECMKRSSIDDLIDRLADFAEKNMRKYVDPKTDTPVDCVCYAADWITIIEHVATRVLGYFNGLCLDCMNKTKNLRPGGDQDTDYWEYMDHRDRWDLGCRITHAEPTWYFSFMGRREKKGLIADH
;
A
#
# COMPACT_ATOMS: atom_id res chain seq x y z
N VAL A 1 -8.49 9.69 -5.62
CA VAL A 1 -9.30 9.49 -4.40
C VAL A 1 -8.58 8.57 -3.40
N VAL A 2 -8.29 7.31 -3.72
CA VAL A 2 -7.60 6.40 -2.76
C VAL A 2 -6.22 6.90 -2.36
N TYR A 3 -5.45 7.39 -3.32
CA TYR A 3 -4.09 7.85 -3.09
C TYR A 3 -4.04 9.16 -2.29
N GLY A 4 -4.75 10.21 -2.74
CA GLY A 4 -4.80 11.50 -2.04
C GLY A 4 -5.75 11.63 -0.83
N ALA A 5 -6.34 10.55 -0.32
CA ALA A 5 -7.19 10.62 0.88
C ALA A 5 -6.36 10.42 2.16
N GLU A 6 -6.34 11.44 3.03
CA GLU A 6 -5.72 11.37 4.36
C GLU A 6 -6.56 10.50 5.32
N GLU A 7 -7.86 10.78 5.38
CA GLU A 7 -8.83 10.16 6.27
C GLU A 7 -9.68 9.09 5.57
N HIS A 8 -10.57 8.44 6.34
CA HIS A 8 -11.55 7.49 5.81
C HIS A 8 -12.34 8.08 4.64
N ILE A 9 -12.37 7.38 3.51
CA ILE A 9 -13.13 7.82 2.33
C ILE A 9 -14.61 7.64 2.66
N THR A 10 -15.34 8.75 2.68
CA THR A 10 -16.78 8.80 2.88
C THR A 10 -17.47 9.30 1.62
N GLU A 11 -18.73 8.94 1.45
CA GLU A 11 -19.55 9.50 0.37
C GLU A 11 -19.98 10.92 0.73
N ARG A 12 -19.85 11.84 -0.24
CA ARG A 12 -20.49 13.15 -0.20
C ARG A 12 -21.56 13.19 -1.29
N ASN A 13 -22.83 13.03 -0.92
CA ASN A 13 -23.95 13.19 -1.85
C ASN A 13 -24.20 14.70 -2.07
N PRO A 14 -23.94 15.26 -3.27
CA PRO A 14 -24.15 16.68 -3.54
C PRO A 14 -25.62 17.02 -3.82
N THR A 15 -26.50 16.02 -3.87
CA THR A 15 -27.92 16.19 -4.21
C THR A 15 -28.79 16.22 -2.97
N ARG A 16 -30.03 16.72 -3.11
CA ARG A 16 -31.05 16.66 -2.06
C ARG A 16 -31.79 15.32 -2.02
N ILE A 17 -31.39 14.35 -2.85
CA ILE A 17 -32.06 13.05 -2.96
C ILE A 17 -31.32 12.04 -2.08
N TYR A 18 -31.85 11.81 -0.89
CA TYR A 18 -31.33 10.90 0.14
C TYR A 18 -31.29 9.41 -0.27
N ARG A 19 -31.75 9.06 -1.47
CA ARG A 19 -31.73 7.67 -1.96
C ARG A 19 -30.60 7.41 -2.96
N MET A 20 -29.90 8.47 -3.41
CA MET A 20 -28.74 8.34 -4.28
C MET A 20 -27.49 8.17 -3.42
N HIS A 21 -27.24 6.93 -3.02
CA HIS A 21 -26.07 6.52 -2.26
C HIS A 21 -25.26 5.48 -3.02
N LEU A 22 -23.93 5.58 -2.93
CA LEU A 22 -23.03 4.51 -3.32
C LEU A 22 -23.28 3.30 -2.42
N PRO A 23 -23.34 2.08 -2.98
CA PRO A 23 -23.36 0.87 -2.17
C PRO A 23 -22.23 0.90 -1.12
N PRO A 24 -22.51 0.65 0.17
CA PRO A 24 -21.52 0.76 1.26
C PRO A 24 -20.24 -0.02 0.98
N ARG A 25 -20.37 -1.14 0.29
CA ARG A 25 -19.25 -1.96 -0.14
C ARG A 25 -18.23 -1.23 -1.00
N ILE A 26 -18.66 -0.32 -1.88
CA ILE A 26 -17.73 0.45 -2.72
C ILE A 26 -16.78 1.24 -1.83
N LEU A 27 -17.33 1.97 -0.85
CA LEU A 27 -16.53 2.71 0.13
C LEU A 27 -15.64 1.78 0.96
N GLN A 28 -16.15 0.63 1.40
CA GLN A 28 -15.35 -0.35 2.14
C GLN A 28 -14.15 -0.85 1.33
N GLN A 29 -14.34 -1.15 0.04
CA GLN A 29 -13.27 -1.64 -0.83
C GLN A 29 -12.22 -0.55 -1.12
N LEU A 30 -12.65 0.70 -1.33
CA LEU A 30 -11.73 1.83 -1.48
C LEU A 30 -10.87 2.05 -0.23
N ASN A 31 -11.48 1.98 0.96
CA ASN A 31 -10.76 2.10 2.22
C ASN A 31 -9.85 0.88 2.49
N ALA A 32 -10.27 -0.32 2.12
CA ALA A 32 -9.44 -1.53 2.21
C ALA A 32 -8.23 -1.46 1.28
N ALA A 33 -8.42 -0.97 0.04
CA ALA A 33 -7.33 -0.72 -0.90
C ALA A 33 -6.34 0.31 -0.34
N ARG A 34 -6.83 1.40 0.24
CA ARG A 34 -5.98 2.39 0.93
C ARG A 34 -5.18 1.76 2.06
N GLY A 35 -5.83 0.98 2.93
CA GLY A 35 -5.15 0.27 4.02
C GLY A 35 -4.05 -0.66 3.50
N ARG A 36 -4.32 -1.39 2.41
CA ARG A 36 -3.34 -2.28 1.79
C ARG A 36 -2.12 -1.54 1.23
N LEU A 37 -2.32 -0.38 0.59
CA LEU A 37 -1.21 0.47 0.11
C LEU A 37 -0.30 0.88 1.28
N ARG A 38 -0.87 1.28 2.43
CA ARG A 38 -0.10 1.58 3.66
C ARG A 38 0.72 0.39 4.14
N THR A 39 0.12 -0.80 4.15
CA THR A 39 0.82 -2.04 4.55
C THR A 39 1.98 -2.38 3.61
N ILE A 40 1.80 -2.24 2.30
CA ILE A 40 2.85 -2.50 1.30
C ILE A 40 4.00 -1.53 1.48
N ALA A 41 3.70 -0.23 1.56
CA ALA A 41 4.70 0.80 1.79
C ALA A 41 5.53 0.52 3.04
N HIS A 42 4.87 0.25 4.18
CA HIS A 42 5.56 -0.11 5.42
C HIS A 42 6.46 -1.35 5.24
N LYS A 43 5.88 -2.45 4.75
CA LYS A 43 6.60 -3.71 4.61
C LYS A 43 7.85 -3.55 3.74
N ASP A 44 7.70 -2.90 2.59
CA ASP A 44 8.77 -2.83 1.61
C ASP A 44 9.85 -1.83 2.04
N LEU A 45 9.48 -0.71 2.68
CA LEU A 45 10.41 0.27 3.25
C LEU A 45 11.30 -0.36 4.34
N PHE A 46 10.72 -1.18 5.23
CA PHE A 46 11.43 -1.77 6.37
C PHE A 46 11.99 -3.17 6.11
N ALA A 47 11.71 -3.78 4.96
CA ALA A 47 12.26 -5.08 4.58
C ALA A 47 13.80 -5.07 4.57
N ARG A 48 14.41 -3.96 4.13
CA ARG A 48 15.87 -3.83 4.11
C ARG A 48 16.46 -3.72 5.51
N ILE A 49 15.83 -2.98 6.42
CA ILE A 49 16.27 -2.93 7.82
C ILE A 49 16.24 -4.33 8.43
N ALA A 50 15.17 -5.10 8.19
CA ALA A 50 15.08 -6.49 8.64
C ALA A 50 16.20 -7.37 8.04
N PHE A 51 16.61 -7.12 6.79
CA PHE A 51 17.76 -7.79 6.19
C PHE A 51 19.08 -7.39 6.86
N VAL A 52 19.32 -6.10 7.11
CA VAL A 52 20.54 -5.60 7.77
C VAL A 52 20.70 -6.25 9.16
N PHE A 53 19.62 -6.31 9.94
CA PHE A 53 19.63 -6.97 11.24
C PHE A 53 19.99 -8.46 11.19
N LYS A 54 19.68 -9.16 10.09
CA LYS A 54 20.03 -10.58 9.93
C LYS A 54 21.48 -10.82 9.53
N GLN A 55 22.14 -9.83 8.91
CA GLN A 55 23.47 -10.02 8.33
C GLN A 55 24.59 -9.86 9.36
N SER A 56 24.52 -8.83 10.21
CA SER A 56 25.60 -8.56 11.16
C SER A 56 25.18 -7.58 12.25
N GLN A 57 25.79 -7.73 13.43
CA GLN A 57 25.77 -6.74 14.52
C GLN A 57 26.98 -5.80 14.46
N ALA A 58 27.64 -5.69 13.30
CA ALA A 58 28.76 -4.78 13.15
C ALA A 58 28.33 -3.32 13.40
N PRO A 59 29.16 -2.50 14.07
CA PRO A 59 28.86 -1.08 14.32
C PRO A 59 28.50 -0.27 13.06
N CYS A 60 29.03 -0.64 11.89
CA CYS A 60 28.67 -0.01 10.62
C CYS A 60 27.20 -0.24 10.23
N CYS A 61 26.64 -1.42 10.54
CA CYS A 61 25.25 -1.75 10.25
C CYS A 61 24.30 -1.00 11.18
N GLU A 62 24.63 -0.89 12.47
CA GLU A 62 23.89 -0.08 13.44
C GLU A 62 23.84 1.39 13.01
N ARG A 63 25.00 1.95 12.64
CA ARG A 63 25.08 3.31 12.10
C ARG A 63 24.20 3.45 10.86
N THR A 64 24.23 2.49 9.94
CA THR A 64 23.43 2.53 8.70
C THR A 64 21.93 2.59 8.99
N VAL A 65 21.43 1.73 9.88
CA VAL A 65 20.01 1.73 10.27
C VAL A 65 19.63 3.05 10.94
N PHE A 66 20.46 3.55 11.86
CA PHE A 66 20.22 4.83 12.51
C PHE A 66 20.16 5.99 11.51
N GLU A 67 21.10 6.05 10.58
CA GLU A 67 21.21 7.11 9.59
C GLU A 67 20.07 7.06 8.57
N PHE A 68 19.61 5.86 8.20
CA PHE A 68 18.42 5.67 7.38
C PHE A 68 17.15 6.17 8.10
N LEU A 69 16.92 5.77 9.35
CA LEU A 69 15.76 6.22 10.13
C LEU A 69 15.80 7.74 10.36
N ARG A 70 16.99 8.31 10.57
CA ARG A 70 17.20 9.74 10.68
C ARG A 70 16.87 10.48 9.39
N GLU A 71 17.25 9.93 8.24
CA GLU A 71 16.89 10.51 6.95
C GLU A 71 15.39 10.42 6.70
N LEU A 72 14.75 9.29 7.03
CA LEU A 72 13.27 9.18 7.01
C LEU A 72 12.59 10.18 7.95
N GLN A 73 13.18 10.47 9.11
CA GLN A 73 12.67 11.49 10.02
C GLN A 73 12.78 12.90 9.42
N ARG A 74 13.90 13.21 8.74
CA ARG A 74 14.12 14.51 8.07
C ARG A 74 13.04 14.80 7.03
N ILE A 75 12.61 13.77 6.30
CA ILE A 75 11.52 13.85 5.31
C ILE A 75 10.13 13.59 5.90
N TYR A 76 9.97 13.60 7.22
CA TYR A 76 8.68 13.41 7.92
C TYR A 76 7.96 12.08 7.61
N VAL A 77 8.72 11.03 7.34
CA VAL A 77 8.20 9.66 7.16
C VAL A 77 8.31 8.84 8.45
N TRP A 78 9.31 9.10 9.29
CA TRP A 78 9.49 8.40 10.57
C TRP A 78 8.92 9.20 11.77
N PRO A 79 8.16 8.57 12.70
CA PRO A 79 7.66 7.19 12.70
C PRO A 79 6.55 6.95 11.66
N PHE A 80 6.59 5.80 10.98
CA PHE A 80 5.72 5.53 9.82
C PHE A 80 4.23 5.55 10.16
N GLU A 81 3.85 4.93 11.28
CA GLU A 81 2.46 4.83 11.72
C GLU A 81 1.86 6.21 12.00
N GLU A 82 2.64 7.12 12.59
CA GLU A 82 2.21 8.48 12.86
C GLU A 82 2.12 9.31 11.58
N CYS A 83 3.08 9.13 10.65
CA CYS A 83 3.02 9.72 9.32
C CYS A 83 1.72 9.33 8.60
N MET A 84 1.39 8.03 8.57
CA MET A 84 0.23 7.52 7.83
C MET A 84 -1.12 7.78 8.50
N LYS A 85 -1.16 8.28 9.73
CA LYS A 85 -2.40 8.77 10.36
C LYS A 85 -2.85 10.11 9.79
N ARG A 86 -1.91 10.94 9.32
CA ARG A 86 -2.13 12.34 8.93
C ARG A 86 -1.74 12.66 7.49
N SER A 87 -1.36 11.64 6.74
CA SER A 87 -0.86 11.81 5.38
C SER A 87 -1.57 10.84 4.46
N SER A 88 -1.81 11.30 3.25
CA SER A 88 -2.27 10.48 2.14
C SER A 88 -1.13 9.59 1.62
N ILE A 89 -1.42 8.68 0.69
CA ILE A 89 -0.37 7.92 0.00
C ILE A 89 0.45 8.86 -0.89
N ASP A 90 -0.19 9.83 -1.54
CA ASP A 90 0.51 10.81 -2.39
C ASP A 90 1.52 11.62 -1.57
N ASP A 91 1.13 12.11 -0.38
CA ASP A 91 2.06 12.81 0.53
C ASP A 91 3.26 11.95 0.94
N LEU A 92 3.05 10.64 1.16
CA LEU A 92 4.13 9.72 1.46
C LEU A 92 5.10 9.62 0.27
N ILE A 93 4.59 9.45 -0.94
CA ILE A 93 5.41 9.36 -2.16
C ILE A 93 6.21 10.64 -2.36
N ASP A 94 5.57 11.80 -2.22
CA ASP A 94 6.22 13.10 -2.38
C ASP A 94 7.37 13.27 -1.37
N ARG A 95 7.15 12.88 -0.10
CA ARG A 95 8.21 12.90 0.92
C ARG A 95 9.33 11.91 0.62
N LEU A 96 9.01 10.71 0.12
CA LEU A 96 10.02 9.72 -0.25
C LEU A 96 10.90 10.21 -1.41
N ALA A 97 10.38 11.05 -2.31
CA ALA A 97 11.18 11.66 -3.37
C ALA A 97 12.26 12.61 -2.84
N ASP A 98 12.06 13.18 -1.63
CA ASP A 98 13.07 14.02 -0.97
C ASP A 98 14.17 13.21 -0.27
N PHE A 99 14.09 11.87 -0.23
CA PHE A 99 15.11 11.03 0.41
C PHE A 99 16.48 11.21 -0.27
N ALA A 100 17.52 11.45 0.52
CA ALA A 100 18.85 11.68 -0.02
C ALA A 100 19.92 10.86 0.73
N GLU A 101 20.42 9.81 0.08
CA GLU A 101 21.44 8.90 0.65
C GLU A 101 22.73 9.64 1.07
N LYS A 102 23.08 10.73 0.40
CA LYS A 102 24.22 11.61 0.78
C LYS A 102 24.12 12.16 2.22
N ASN A 103 22.93 12.22 2.81
CA ASN A 103 22.72 12.68 4.18
C ASN A 103 22.96 11.58 5.23
N MET A 104 23.12 10.32 4.78
CA MET A 104 23.43 9.18 5.63
C MET A 104 24.94 9.09 5.86
N ARG A 105 25.37 9.32 7.10
CA ARG A 105 26.80 9.31 7.43
C ARG A 105 27.32 7.88 7.48
N LYS A 106 28.46 7.65 6.82
CA LYS A 106 29.17 6.37 6.91
C LYS A 106 29.82 6.21 8.28
N TYR A 107 30.00 4.96 8.69
CA TYR A 107 30.74 4.59 9.87
C TYR A 107 32.23 4.76 9.61
N VAL A 108 32.91 5.41 10.55
CA VAL A 108 34.36 5.59 10.58
C VAL A 108 34.88 4.73 11.72
N ASP A 109 35.87 3.90 11.44
CA ASP A 109 36.52 3.08 12.48
C ASP A 109 37.27 4.01 13.45
N PRO A 110 36.94 4.01 14.75
CA PRO A 110 37.60 4.87 15.73
C PRO A 110 39.10 4.62 15.88
N LYS A 111 39.61 3.46 15.46
CA LYS A 111 41.03 3.10 15.58
C LYS A 111 41.87 3.62 14.44
N THR A 112 41.32 3.61 13.23
CA THR A 112 42.05 3.99 12.01
C THR A 112 41.63 5.35 11.47
N ASP A 113 40.54 5.92 11.97
CA ASP A 113 39.93 7.16 11.51
C ASP A 113 39.58 7.14 10.00
N THR A 114 39.28 5.94 9.48
CA THR A 114 38.93 5.73 8.08
C THR A 114 37.51 5.19 7.93
N PRO A 115 36.76 5.59 6.88
CA PRO A 115 35.49 4.97 6.54
C PRO A 115 35.64 3.46 6.33
N VAL A 116 34.75 2.68 6.94
CA VAL A 116 34.73 1.22 6.76
C VAL A 116 33.86 0.89 5.55
N ASP A 117 34.40 0.06 4.64
CA ASP A 117 33.57 -0.59 3.63
C ASP A 117 32.80 -1.74 4.27
N CYS A 118 31.48 -1.65 4.25
CA CYS A 118 30.60 -2.53 5.01
C CYS A 118 29.50 -3.03 4.10
N VAL A 119 29.19 -4.32 4.19
CA VAL A 119 28.12 -4.97 3.40
C VAL A 119 26.74 -4.29 3.58
N CYS A 120 26.54 -3.60 4.71
CA CYS A 120 25.34 -2.82 4.99
C CYS A 120 25.24 -1.53 4.14
N TYR A 121 26.36 -1.02 3.61
CA TYR A 121 26.42 0.06 2.62
C TYR A 121 26.29 -0.41 1.18
N ALA A 122 26.46 -1.71 0.90
CA ALA A 122 26.37 -2.23 -0.46
C ALA A 122 24.94 -2.17 -1.04
N ALA A 123 23.94 -1.77 -0.24
CA ALA A 123 22.61 -1.48 -0.74
C ALA A 123 22.57 -0.06 -1.27
N ASP A 124 22.10 0.08 -2.50
CA ASP A 124 21.63 1.35 -3.04
C ASP A 124 20.29 1.70 -2.34
N TRP A 125 20.35 2.60 -1.36
CA TRP A 125 19.19 2.95 -0.54
C TRP A 125 18.20 3.81 -1.31
N ILE A 126 18.68 4.66 -2.21
CA ILE A 126 17.79 5.45 -3.08
C ILE A 126 17.00 4.55 -4.01
N THR A 127 17.61 3.54 -4.63
CA THR A 127 16.92 2.54 -5.45
C THR A 127 15.84 1.78 -4.66
N ILE A 128 16.09 1.48 -3.38
CA ILE A 128 15.08 0.84 -2.52
C ILE A 128 13.88 1.77 -2.33
N ILE A 129 14.11 3.05 -2.04
CA ILE A 129 13.05 4.05 -1.84
C ILE A 129 12.24 4.25 -3.12
N GLU A 130 12.91 4.40 -4.27
CA GLU A 130 12.27 4.53 -5.58
C GLU A 130 11.45 3.28 -5.94
N HIS A 131 11.95 2.09 -5.60
CA HIS A 131 11.21 0.84 -5.80
C HIS A 131 9.93 0.80 -4.96
N VAL A 132 10.00 1.20 -3.69
CA VAL A 132 8.82 1.28 -2.81
C VAL A 132 7.80 2.25 -3.40
N ALA A 133 8.23 3.45 -3.80
CA ALA A 133 7.34 4.45 -4.37
C ALA A 133 6.65 3.96 -5.65
N THR A 134 7.44 3.42 -6.59
CA THR A 134 6.95 2.87 -7.85
C THR A 134 5.95 1.74 -7.63
N ARG A 135 6.26 0.82 -6.71
CA ARG A 135 5.40 -0.33 -6.40
C ARG A 135 4.08 0.09 -5.77
N VAL A 136 4.08 1.08 -4.88
CA VAL A 136 2.87 1.60 -4.24
C VAL A 136 1.99 2.34 -5.26
N LEU A 137 2.58 3.21 -6.07
CA LEU A 137 1.87 3.93 -7.15
C LEU A 137 1.26 2.98 -8.19
N GLY A 138 1.99 1.92 -8.56
CA GLY A 138 1.54 0.93 -9.55
C GLY A 138 0.57 -0.12 -9.02
N TYR A 139 0.33 -0.21 -7.70
CA TYR A 139 -0.39 -1.33 -7.10
C TYR A 139 -1.89 -1.35 -7.44
N PHE A 140 -2.57 -0.19 -7.43
CA PHE A 140 -4.03 -0.14 -7.53
C PHE A 140 -4.51 0.92 -8.52
N ASN A 141 -5.25 0.52 -9.56
CA ASN A 141 -5.70 1.44 -10.62
C ASN A 141 -7.09 2.05 -10.36
N GLY A 142 -7.66 1.84 -9.17
CA GLY A 142 -9.05 2.16 -8.87
C GLY A 142 -9.96 0.94 -9.02
N LEU A 143 -11.25 1.12 -8.74
CA LEU A 143 -12.23 0.05 -8.93
C LEU A 143 -12.60 -0.07 -10.41
N CYS A 144 -12.65 -1.30 -10.91
CA CYS A 144 -13.05 -1.62 -12.27
C CYS A 144 -14.56 -1.94 -12.32
N LEU A 145 -15.33 -1.07 -12.96
CA LEU A 145 -16.78 -1.23 -13.11
C LEU A 145 -17.14 -2.50 -13.89
N ASP A 146 -16.29 -2.95 -14.82
CA ASP A 146 -16.53 -4.20 -15.55
C ASP A 146 -16.35 -5.42 -14.65
N CYS A 147 -15.34 -5.44 -13.78
CA CYS A 147 -15.18 -6.48 -12.76
C CYS A 147 -16.35 -6.47 -11.78
N MET A 148 -16.77 -5.29 -11.31
CA MET A 148 -17.89 -5.17 -10.39
C MET A 148 -19.18 -5.72 -11.00
N ASN A 149 -19.45 -5.41 -12.27
CA ASN A 149 -20.65 -5.88 -12.95
C ASN A 149 -20.62 -7.40 -13.18
N LYS A 150 -19.49 -7.95 -13.62
CA LYS A 150 -19.32 -9.39 -13.86
C LYS A 150 -19.41 -10.23 -12.58
N THR A 151 -19.04 -9.67 -11.44
CA THR A 151 -18.96 -10.39 -10.15
C THR A 151 -20.15 -10.11 -9.23
N LYS A 152 -21.11 -9.29 -9.68
CA LYS A 152 -22.36 -9.05 -8.97
C LYS A 152 -23.32 -10.19 -9.25
N ASN A 153 -23.88 -10.80 -8.20
CA ASN A 153 -24.91 -11.85 -8.29
C ASN A 153 -24.47 -13.07 -9.13
N LEU A 154 -23.21 -13.51 -9.00
CA LEU A 154 -22.67 -14.66 -9.75
C LEU A 154 -23.59 -15.89 -9.66
N ARG A 155 -24.08 -16.22 -8.46
CA ARG A 155 -25.08 -17.26 -8.24
C ARG A 155 -26.08 -16.85 -7.15
N PRO A 156 -27.40 -16.94 -7.36
CA PRO A 156 -28.38 -16.77 -6.29
C PRO A 156 -28.15 -17.82 -5.18
N GLY A 157 -27.75 -17.38 -3.99
CA GLY A 157 -27.47 -18.29 -2.86
C GLY A 157 -26.15 -19.08 -2.95
N GLY A 158 -25.25 -18.71 -3.87
CA GLY A 158 -23.92 -19.34 -4.00
C GLY A 158 -23.01 -19.09 -2.78
N ASP A 159 -22.08 -20.02 -2.55
CA ASP A 159 -20.99 -19.82 -1.60
C ASP A 159 -19.95 -18.85 -2.17
N GLN A 160 -19.57 -17.87 -1.38
CA GLN A 160 -18.90 -16.66 -1.86
C GLN A 160 -17.39 -16.82 -2.02
N ASP A 161 -16.81 -17.68 -1.18
CA ASP A 161 -15.41 -18.07 -1.31
C ASP A 161 -15.28 -18.99 -2.52
N THR A 162 -16.22 -19.93 -2.70
CA THR A 162 -16.31 -20.76 -3.91
C THR A 162 -16.46 -19.89 -5.17
N ASP A 163 -17.40 -18.93 -5.19
CA ASP A 163 -17.60 -18.02 -6.32
C ASP A 163 -16.36 -17.17 -6.63
N TYR A 164 -15.55 -16.83 -5.61
CA TYR A 164 -14.29 -16.10 -5.80
C TYR A 164 -13.23 -16.97 -6.48
N TRP A 165 -13.01 -18.20 -5.98
CA TRP A 165 -11.99 -19.10 -6.50
C TRP A 165 -12.36 -19.63 -7.89
N GLU A 166 -13.62 -20.07 -8.08
CA GLU A 166 -14.11 -20.60 -9.36
C GLU A 166 -14.13 -19.55 -10.47
N TYR A 167 -14.40 -18.27 -10.15
CA TYR A 167 -14.44 -17.22 -11.18
C TYR A 167 -13.09 -17.02 -11.87
N MET A 168 -11.99 -17.28 -11.16
CA MET A 168 -10.63 -17.10 -11.65
C MET A 168 -9.95 -18.37 -12.15
N ASP A 169 -10.46 -19.54 -11.79
CA ASP A 169 -9.83 -20.84 -12.11
C ASP A 169 -9.64 -21.08 -13.62
N HIS A 170 -10.44 -20.41 -14.46
CA HIS A 170 -10.38 -20.53 -15.92
C HIS A 170 -9.84 -19.28 -16.63
N ARG A 171 -9.17 -18.36 -15.90
CA ARG A 171 -8.72 -17.08 -16.45
C ARG A 171 -7.22 -16.87 -16.23
N ASP A 172 -6.50 -16.66 -17.33
CA ASP A 172 -5.08 -16.32 -17.29
C ASP A 172 -4.80 -14.84 -16.96
N ARG A 173 -5.85 -14.01 -16.95
CA ARG A 173 -5.76 -12.55 -16.78
C ARG A 173 -6.90 -11.96 -15.95
N TRP A 174 -6.51 -11.03 -15.06
CA TRP A 174 -7.42 -10.31 -14.16
C TRP A 174 -8.36 -9.32 -14.85
N ASP A 175 -7.90 -8.74 -15.96
CA ASP A 175 -8.60 -7.71 -16.73
C ASP A 175 -9.33 -8.27 -17.96
N LEU A 176 -9.43 -9.60 -18.10
CA LEU A 176 -10.02 -10.23 -19.28
C LEU A 176 -11.48 -9.74 -19.53
N GLY A 177 -11.66 -9.10 -20.69
CA GLY A 177 -12.90 -8.50 -21.14
C GLY A 177 -13.28 -7.21 -20.41
N CYS A 178 -12.36 -6.54 -19.73
CA CYS A 178 -12.56 -5.21 -19.16
C CYS A 178 -12.12 -4.13 -20.15
N ARG A 179 -12.69 -2.93 -20.04
CA ARG A 179 -12.37 -1.78 -20.91
C ARG A 179 -11.02 -1.14 -20.58
N ILE A 180 -10.48 -1.42 -19.40
CA ILE A 180 -9.20 -0.90 -18.94
C ILE A 180 -8.29 -2.08 -18.58
N THR A 181 -6.99 -1.92 -18.85
CA THR A 181 -5.96 -2.84 -18.38
C THR A 181 -5.75 -2.63 -16.88
N HIS A 182 -5.75 -3.71 -16.11
CA HIS A 182 -5.48 -3.65 -14.68
C HIS A 182 -4.98 -4.98 -14.12
N ALA A 183 -4.26 -4.91 -13.00
CA ALA A 183 -3.73 -6.10 -12.32
C ALA A 183 -4.74 -6.71 -11.32
N GLU A 184 -4.28 -7.76 -10.64
CA GLU A 184 -5.01 -8.45 -9.58
C GLU A 184 -5.61 -7.52 -8.52
N PRO A 185 -4.91 -6.50 -7.96
CA PRO A 185 -5.46 -5.73 -6.86
C PRO A 185 -6.73 -4.97 -7.26
N THR A 186 -6.74 -4.38 -8.45
CA THR A 186 -7.92 -3.73 -9.02
C THR A 186 -9.08 -4.71 -9.14
N TRP A 187 -8.85 -5.94 -9.63
CA TRP A 187 -9.89 -6.96 -9.68
C TRP A 187 -10.38 -7.35 -8.28
N TYR A 188 -9.46 -7.64 -7.36
CA TYR A 188 -9.73 -8.10 -6.00
C TYR A 188 -10.64 -7.12 -5.24
N PHE A 189 -10.28 -5.83 -5.24
CA PHE A 189 -11.09 -4.80 -4.58
C PHE A 189 -12.40 -4.51 -5.32
N SER A 190 -12.49 -4.84 -6.62
CA SER A 190 -13.71 -4.69 -7.42
C SER A 190 -14.65 -5.89 -7.34
N PHE A 191 -14.28 -6.96 -6.64
CA PHE A 191 -15.10 -8.16 -6.56
C PHE A 191 -16.37 -7.91 -5.74
N MET A 192 -17.54 -8.13 -6.34
CA MET A 192 -18.87 -7.87 -5.77
C MET A 192 -19.60 -9.13 -5.28
N GLY A 193 -18.96 -10.32 -5.29
CA GLY A 193 -19.60 -11.59 -4.89
C GLY A 193 -19.71 -11.83 -3.37
N ARG A 194 -18.77 -11.31 -2.56
CA ARG A 194 -18.85 -11.39 -1.07
C ARG A 194 -20.13 -10.79 -0.48
N ARG A 195 -20.51 -11.16 0.74
CA ARG A 195 -21.69 -10.61 1.41
C ARG A 195 -21.36 -9.20 1.87
N GLU A 196 -22.28 -8.26 1.64
CA GLU A 196 -22.36 -7.15 2.57
C GLU A 196 -22.69 -7.78 3.92
N LYS A 197 -21.80 -7.66 4.91
CA LYS A 197 -22.20 -7.92 6.29
C LYS A 197 -23.36 -6.97 6.52
N LYS A 198 -24.60 -7.49 6.51
CA LYS A 198 -25.76 -6.76 6.98
C LYS A 198 -25.33 -6.24 8.35
N GLY A 199 -25.16 -4.92 8.46
CA GLY A 199 -25.16 -4.29 9.76
C GLY A 199 -26.41 -4.78 10.48
N LEU A 200 -26.29 -4.98 11.78
CA LEU A 200 -27.39 -5.14 12.71
C LEU A 200 -28.38 -3.98 12.49
N ILE A 201 -29.28 -4.12 11.55
CA ILE A 201 -30.53 -3.39 11.47
C ILE A 201 -31.54 -4.48 11.72
N ALA A 202 -31.97 -4.56 12.98
CA ALA A 202 -33.21 -5.22 13.32
C ALA A 202 -34.30 -4.52 12.52
N ASP A 203 -34.96 -5.26 11.64
CA ASP A 203 -36.19 -4.81 11.00
C ASP A 203 -37.23 -4.58 12.12
N HIS A 204 -37.79 -3.37 12.16
CA HIS A 204 -39.09 -3.12 12.77
C HIS A 204 -40.19 -3.38 11.74
#